data_AF-A0A4Z1KAV4-F1
#
_entry.id   AF-A0A4Z1KAV4-F1
#
_cell.length_a   1.000
_cell.length_b   1.000
_cell.length_c   1.000
_cell.angle_alpha   90.00
_cell.angle_beta   90.00
_cell.angle_gamma   90.00
#
_symmetry.space_group_name_H-M   'P 1'
#
loop_
_entity.id
_entity.type
_entity.pdbx_description
1 polymer ?
#
loop_
_entity_poly.entity_id
_entity_poly.type
_entity_poly.pdbx_seq_one_letter_code
_entity_poly.pdbx_strand_id
1 'polypeptide(L)'
;MVAKNPPRDHLNIHSYKLQGLWGLSSKKKAFYLLLGDGVFSTDGPFWEHSRALIRPTFTRYNVAKFPAFEIHLQKFLKLIPRDGRTVNLSSLLDDLFIFGESVNALDESFDEASDSHRFLNSFHHAQRGISIRSQLRTLSFLYQDRWDKKERRAVHKFVDAHIDKALELRREYLASRKSRPNPDP
;
A
#
# COMPACT_ATOMS: atom_id res chain seq x y z
N MET A 1 -21.84 -19.22 44.07
CA MET A 1 -20.40 -19.33 43.77
C MET A 1 -20.13 -18.59 42.47
N VAL A 2 -19.48 -17.43 42.55
CA VAL A 2 -19.18 -16.58 41.39
C VAL A 2 -18.01 -17.18 40.63
N ALA A 3 -18.23 -17.58 39.38
CA ALA A 3 -17.19 -18.03 38.48
C ALA A 3 -16.20 -16.88 38.25
N LYS A 4 -14.97 -17.05 38.73
CA LYS A 4 -13.87 -16.11 38.49
C LYS A 4 -13.60 -16.07 36.99
N ASN A 5 -13.83 -14.90 36.38
CA ASN A 5 -13.41 -14.60 35.02
C ASN A 5 -11.87 -14.72 34.96
N PRO A 6 -11.28 -15.48 34.00
CA PRO A 6 -9.83 -15.55 33.88
C PRO A 6 -9.23 -14.18 33.51
N PRO A 7 -7.98 -13.90 33.92
CA PRO A 7 -7.36 -12.59 33.77
C PRO A 7 -7.24 -12.20 32.28
N ARG A 8 -7.60 -10.95 31.98
CA ARG A 8 -7.50 -10.34 30.64
C ARG A 8 -6.04 -10.00 30.33
N ASP A 9 -5.29 -10.98 29.84
CA ASP A 9 -3.97 -10.76 29.24
C ASP A 9 -4.12 -10.07 27.87
N HIS A 10 -4.22 -8.74 27.90
CA HIS A 10 -4.23 -7.87 26.73
C HIS A 10 -2.95 -7.97 25.87
N LEU A 11 -1.90 -8.62 26.38
CA LEU A 11 -0.61 -8.80 25.72
C LEU A 11 -0.54 -10.03 24.80
N ASN A 12 -1.52 -10.94 24.82
CA ASN A 12 -1.42 -12.23 24.12
C ASN A 12 -2.37 -12.41 22.93
N ILE A 13 -3.06 -11.36 22.46
CA ILE A 13 -3.98 -11.48 21.31
C ILE A 13 -3.22 -11.83 20.01
N HIS A 14 -1.92 -11.56 19.94
CA HIS A 14 -1.09 -11.78 18.75
C HIS A 14 -0.18 -13.02 18.77
N SER A 15 -0.04 -13.70 19.92
CA SER A 15 0.92 -14.81 20.08
C SER A 15 0.35 -16.18 19.69
N TYR A 16 -0.97 -16.30 19.63
CA TYR A 16 -1.60 -17.50 19.09
C TYR A 16 -1.41 -17.49 17.57
N LYS A 17 -0.76 -18.52 17.02
CA LYS A 17 -0.90 -18.91 15.61
C LYS A 17 -2.37 -19.25 15.37
N LEU A 18 -3.21 -18.23 15.23
CA LEU A 18 -4.63 -18.34 14.91
C LEU A 18 -4.78 -18.68 13.44
N GLN A 19 -4.30 -19.86 13.04
CA GLN A 19 -4.70 -20.43 11.75
C GLN A 19 -6.20 -20.67 11.81
N GLY A 20 -6.97 -19.84 11.10
CA GLY A 20 -8.37 -20.08 10.80
C GLY A 20 -9.41 -19.47 11.74
N LEU A 21 -9.05 -18.82 12.85
CA LEU A 21 -10.05 -18.27 13.79
C LEU A 21 -10.10 -16.73 13.76
N TRP A 22 -11.24 -16.23 13.27
CA TRP A 22 -11.74 -14.84 13.33
C TRP A 22 -11.15 -13.84 12.31
N GLY A 23 -11.50 -14.00 11.02
CA GLY A 23 -11.58 -12.86 10.09
C GLY A 23 -10.82 -12.98 8.77
N LEU A 24 -10.03 -14.04 8.55
CA LEU A 24 -9.17 -14.10 7.37
C LEU A 24 -9.90 -14.45 6.08
N SER A 25 -10.94 -15.29 6.11
CA SER A 25 -11.76 -15.55 4.90
C SER A 25 -12.38 -14.25 4.38
N SER A 26 -12.77 -13.34 5.28
CA SER A 26 -13.27 -12.01 4.92
C SER A 26 -12.15 -11.09 4.42
N LYS A 27 -10.95 -11.13 5.03
CA LYS A 27 -9.78 -10.38 4.54
C LYS A 27 -9.34 -10.85 3.15
N LYS A 28 -9.20 -12.16 2.93
CA LYS A 28 -8.90 -12.72 1.62
C LYS A 28 -9.94 -12.26 0.60
N LYS A 29 -11.24 -12.40 0.89
CA LYS A 29 -12.31 -11.90 -0.01
C LYS A 29 -12.22 -10.39 -0.29
N ALA A 30 -11.86 -9.58 0.72
CA ALA A 30 -11.75 -8.14 0.56
C ALA A 30 -10.56 -7.74 -0.31
N PHE A 31 -9.37 -8.24 0.00
CA PHE A 31 -8.10 -7.80 -0.59
C PHE A 31 -7.71 -8.55 -1.87
N TYR A 32 -8.14 -9.81 -2.05
CA TYR A 32 -7.73 -10.66 -3.18
C TYR A 32 -8.06 -10.07 -4.55
N LEU A 33 -9.17 -9.33 -4.66
CA LEU A 33 -9.58 -8.72 -5.92
C LEU A 33 -8.55 -7.70 -6.45
N LEU A 34 -7.76 -7.08 -5.56
CA LEU A 34 -6.76 -6.05 -5.87
C LEU A 34 -5.33 -6.53 -5.77
N LEU A 35 -5.00 -7.18 -4.67
CA LEU A 35 -3.62 -7.53 -4.36
C LEU A 35 -3.30 -8.99 -4.63
N GLY A 36 -4.29 -9.79 -5.05
CA GLY A 36 -4.12 -11.22 -5.22
C GLY A 36 -3.72 -11.90 -3.90
N ASP A 37 -2.93 -12.96 -4.00
CA ASP A 37 -2.33 -13.64 -2.85
C ASP A 37 -1.02 -12.94 -2.44
N GLY A 38 -0.98 -12.41 -1.22
CA GLY A 38 0.17 -11.69 -0.68
C GLY A 38 0.03 -11.42 0.82
N VAL A 39 0.88 -10.55 1.37
CA VAL A 39 0.97 -10.25 2.82
C VAL A 39 -0.36 -9.80 3.46
N PHE A 40 -1.30 -9.28 2.67
CA PHE A 40 -2.60 -8.80 3.16
C PHE A 40 -3.75 -9.83 3.03
N SER A 41 -3.58 -10.88 2.25
CA SER A 41 -4.66 -11.80 1.86
C SER A 41 -4.38 -13.27 2.19
N THR A 42 -3.19 -13.59 2.68
CA THR A 42 -2.72 -14.95 2.96
C THR A 42 -2.24 -15.11 4.40
N ASP A 43 -2.16 -16.37 4.85
CA ASP A 43 -1.70 -16.78 6.18
C ASP A 43 -0.66 -17.91 6.08
N GLY A 44 0.02 -18.20 7.20
CA GLY A 44 0.89 -19.35 7.34
C GLY A 44 2.21 -19.21 6.54
N PRO A 45 2.76 -20.32 6.02
CA PRO A 45 4.06 -20.30 5.33
C PRO A 45 4.13 -19.34 4.13
N PHE A 46 3.03 -19.17 3.41
CA PHE A 46 2.99 -18.25 2.26
C PHE A 46 3.06 -16.78 2.70
N TRP A 47 2.33 -16.43 3.76
CA TRP A 47 2.43 -15.10 4.37
C TRP A 47 3.83 -14.82 4.90
N GLU A 48 4.45 -15.81 5.57
CA GLU A 48 5.81 -15.68 6.10
C GLU A 48 6.81 -15.43 4.98
N HIS A 49 6.70 -16.19 3.88
CA HIS A 49 7.51 -16.01 2.68
C HIS A 49 7.31 -14.62 2.05
N SER A 50 6.06 -14.21 1.81
CA SER A 50 5.73 -12.89 1.24
C SER A 50 6.25 -11.75 2.13
N ARG A 51 6.11 -11.88 3.46
CA ARG A 51 6.62 -10.89 4.42
C ARG A 51 8.14 -10.84 4.45
N ALA A 52 8.82 -11.98 4.31
CA ALA A 52 10.28 -12.05 4.26
C ALA A 52 10.84 -11.28 3.04
N LEU A 53 10.14 -11.31 1.90
CA LEU A 53 10.54 -10.55 0.69
C LEU A 53 10.42 -9.03 0.88
N ILE A 54 9.38 -8.57 1.60
CA ILE A 54 9.09 -7.14 1.76
C ILE A 54 9.87 -6.52 2.94
N ARG A 55 10.23 -7.31 3.96
CA ARG A 55 10.90 -6.84 5.18
C ARG A 55 12.16 -5.98 4.94
N PRO A 56 13.04 -6.27 3.97
CA PRO A 56 14.21 -5.44 3.69
C PRO A 56 13.88 -4.00 3.29
N THR A 57 12.73 -3.77 2.64
CA THR A 57 12.26 -2.44 2.24
C THR A 57 11.99 -1.55 3.46
N PHE A 58 11.57 -2.13 4.58
CA PHE A 58 11.26 -1.41 5.82
C PHE A 58 12.44 -1.35 6.82
N THR A 59 13.65 -1.68 6.38
CA THR A 59 14.84 -1.50 7.23
C THR A 59 15.10 -0.03 7.50
N ARG A 60 15.61 0.31 8.69
CA ARG A 60 15.88 1.70 9.11
C ARG A 60 16.68 2.51 8.07
N TYR A 61 17.59 1.85 7.35
CA TYR A 61 18.38 2.47 6.29
C TYR A 61 17.55 2.93 5.08
N ASN A 62 16.55 2.15 4.69
CA ASN A 62 15.65 2.51 3.58
C ASN A 62 14.58 3.54 4.01
N VAL A 63 14.14 3.50 5.27
CA VAL A 63 13.19 4.47 5.85
C VAL A 63 13.84 5.85 6.08
N ALA A 64 15.17 5.91 6.23
CA ALA A 64 15.91 7.15 6.41
C ALA A 64 16.14 7.95 5.11
N LYS A 65 15.56 7.55 3.97
CA LYS A 65 15.56 8.34 2.72
C LYS A 65 14.60 9.54 2.79
N PHE A 66 14.85 10.44 3.75
CA PHE A 66 14.09 11.66 3.99
C PHE A 66 14.10 12.70 2.85
N PRO A 67 15.12 12.83 1.98
CA PRO A 67 15.10 13.87 0.95
C PRO A 67 13.94 13.76 -0.04
N ALA A 68 13.58 12.53 -0.43
CA ALA A 68 12.40 12.32 -1.28
C ALA A 68 11.13 12.70 -0.52
N PHE A 69 11.00 12.29 0.75
CA PHE A 69 9.84 12.62 1.59
C PHE A 69 9.66 14.14 1.76
N GLU A 70 10.74 14.88 1.99
CA GLU A 70 10.72 16.33 2.18
C GLU A 70 10.15 17.07 0.96
N ILE A 71 10.50 16.64 -0.26
CA ILE A 71 9.97 17.25 -1.49
C ILE A 71 8.44 17.16 -1.53
N HIS A 72 7.88 16.00 -1.16
CA HIS A 72 6.44 15.78 -1.15
C HIS A 72 5.75 16.54 -0.02
N LEU A 73 6.38 16.57 1.16
CA LEU A 73 5.88 17.34 2.31
C LEU A 73 5.81 18.84 1.97
N GLN A 74 6.83 19.38 1.30
CA GLN A 74 6.84 20.78 0.87
C GLN A 74 5.74 21.07 -0.17
N LYS A 75 5.47 20.15 -1.11
CA LYS A 75 4.32 20.28 -2.03
C LYS A 75 2.99 20.27 -1.26
N PHE A 76 2.83 19.36 -0.32
CA PHE A 76 1.65 19.28 0.55
C PHE A 76 1.42 20.57 1.35
N LEU A 77 2.47 21.12 1.97
CA LEU A 77 2.39 22.35 2.77
C LEU A 77 2.02 23.58 1.92
N LYS A 78 2.35 23.60 0.62
CA LYS A 78 1.94 24.67 -0.30
C LYS A 78 0.45 24.64 -0.63
N LEU A 79 -0.16 23.45 -0.62
CA LEU A 79 -1.59 23.29 -0.89
C LEU A 79 -2.47 23.70 0.29
N ILE A 80 -1.90 23.85 1.49
CA ILE A 80 -2.63 24.34 2.67
C ILE A 80 -2.79 25.86 2.54
N PRO A 81 -4.03 26.38 2.40
CA PRO A 81 -4.30 27.80 2.34
C PRO A 81 -3.82 28.50 3.63
N ARG A 82 -3.15 29.63 3.47
CA ARG A 82 -2.69 30.49 4.59
C ARG A 82 -3.70 31.57 4.97
N ASP A 83 -4.86 31.55 4.34
CA ASP A 83 -5.93 32.53 4.47
C ASP A 83 -6.88 32.25 5.67
N GLY A 84 -6.54 31.26 6.51
CA GLY A 84 -7.31 30.89 7.68
C GLY A 84 -8.57 30.07 7.38
N ARG A 85 -8.77 29.61 6.14
CA ARG A 85 -9.91 28.75 5.79
C ARG A 85 -9.76 27.35 6.37
N THR A 86 -10.89 26.78 6.78
CA THR A 86 -10.95 25.37 7.19
C THR A 86 -10.71 24.47 5.99
N VAL A 87 -9.68 23.62 6.08
CA VAL A 87 -9.37 22.61 5.06
C VAL A 87 -9.51 21.20 5.61
N ASN A 88 -9.98 20.29 4.75
CA ASN A 88 -10.01 18.87 5.07
C ASN A 88 -8.64 18.24 4.80
N LEU A 89 -7.84 18.08 5.86
CA LEU A 89 -6.51 17.48 5.78
C LEU A 89 -6.55 15.99 5.42
N SER A 90 -7.63 15.27 5.74
CA SER A 90 -7.74 13.84 5.44
C SER A 90 -7.61 13.58 3.94
N SER A 91 -8.34 14.35 3.13
CA SER A 91 -8.31 14.21 1.67
C SER A 91 -6.93 14.54 1.09
N LEU A 92 -6.23 15.53 1.63
CA LEU A 92 -4.89 15.90 1.17
C LEU A 92 -3.81 14.89 1.60
N LEU A 93 -3.98 14.24 2.75
CA LEU A 93 -3.04 13.23 3.25
C LEU A 93 -3.16 11.89 2.52
N ASP A 94 -4.37 11.51 2.10
CA ASP A 94 -4.61 10.26 1.35
C ASP A 94 -3.84 10.24 0.02
N ASP A 95 -3.59 11.41 -0.58
CA ASP A 95 -2.88 11.55 -1.85
C ASP A 95 -1.34 11.63 -1.71
N LEU A 96 -0.82 11.77 -0.49
CA LEU A 96 0.60 12.06 -0.22
C LEU A 96 1.50 10.81 -0.22
N PHE A 97 0.97 9.60 -0.03
CA PHE A 97 1.78 8.50 0.55
C PHE A 97 1.83 7.15 -0.19
N ILE A 98 1.31 7.00 -1.41
CA ILE A 98 1.08 5.63 -1.93
C ILE A 98 2.34 4.95 -2.50
N PHE A 99 3.38 5.66 -2.99
CA PHE A 99 4.53 5.00 -3.65
C PHE A 99 5.94 5.50 -3.31
N GLY A 100 6.14 6.44 -2.39
CA GLY A 100 7.47 7.01 -2.16
C GLY A 100 8.03 7.85 -3.33
N GLU A 101 7.31 7.90 -4.45
CA GLU A 101 7.36 8.94 -5.48
C GLU A 101 5.99 9.65 -5.49
N SER A 102 5.98 10.96 -5.77
CA SER A 102 4.76 11.76 -5.96
C SER A 102 3.99 11.11 -7.09
N VAL A 103 2.74 10.72 -6.86
CA VAL A 103 1.83 10.40 -7.97
C VAL A 103 1.40 11.69 -8.71
N ASN A 104 2.10 12.81 -8.47
CA ASN A 104 1.80 14.17 -8.92
C ASN A 104 0.35 14.60 -8.65
N ALA A 105 -0.34 13.89 -7.75
CA ALA A 105 -1.69 14.19 -7.26
C ALA A 105 -1.80 15.62 -6.73
N LEU A 106 -0.70 16.12 -6.18
CA LEU A 106 -0.57 17.41 -5.51
C LEU A 106 0.07 18.48 -6.41
N ASP A 107 0.32 18.19 -7.69
CA ASP A 107 0.88 19.18 -8.62
C ASP A 107 -0.22 20.10 -9.17
N GLU A 108 0.06 21.40 -9.34
CA GLU A 108 -0.93 22.34 -9.91
C GLU A 108 -1.21 22.04 -11.38
N SER A 109 -0.27 21.37 -12.08
CA SER A 109 -0.41 20.92 -13.47
C SER A 109 -1.05 19.54 -13.59
N PHE A 110 -1.90 19.16 -12.64
CA PHE A 110 -2.49 17.83 -12.62
C PHE A 110 -3.46 17.65 -13.79
N ASP A 111 -2.97 16.96 -14.83
CA ASP A 111 -3.77 16.58 -15.97
C ASP A 111 -4.74 15.46 -15.56
N GLU A 112 -6.03 15.75 -15.62
CA GLU A 112 -7.12 14.80 -15.35
C GLU A 112 -7.05 13.59 -16.32
N ALA A 113 -6.41 13.76 -17.48
CA ALA A 113 -6.18 12.68 -18.44
C ALA A 113 -4.96 11.80 -18.11
N SER A 114 -4.12 12.17 -17.13
CA SER A 114 -2.89 11.45 -16.82
C SER A 114 -3.17 10.05 -16.26
N ASP A 115 -2.28 9.10 -16.59
CA ASP A 115 -2.33 7.73 -16.05
C ASP A 115 -2.26 7.71 -14.51
N SER A 116 -1.62 8.71 -13.90
CA SER A 116 -1.55 8.87 -12.44
C SER A 116 -2.89 9.24 -11.81
N HIS A 117 -3.68 10.12 -12.46
CA HIS A 117 -5.02 10.48 -11.98
C HIS A 117 -5.98 9.28 -12.06
N ARG A 118 -5.95 8.59 -13.20
CA ARG A 118 -6.74 7.35 -13.42
C ARG A 118 -6.37 6.28 -12.41
N PHE A 119 -5.08 6.14 -12.11
CA PHE A 119 -4.60 5.25 -11.06
C PHE A 119 -5.18 5.63 -9.69
N LEU A 120 -5.03 6.88 -9.24
CA LEU A 120 -5.47 7.32 -7.91
C LEU A 120 -6.96 7.13 -7.70
N ASN A 121 -7.79 7.54 -8.66
CA ASN A 121 -9.23 7.34 -8.58
C ASN A 121 -9.60 5.85 -8.49
N SER A 122 -8.98 5.02 -9.34
CA SER A 122 -9.20 3.57 -9.34
C SER A 122 -8.73 2.92 -8.04
N PHE A 123 -7.61 3.38 -7.49
CA PHE A 123 -7.03 2.89 -6.25
C PHE A 123 -7.88 3.27 -5.03
N HIS A 124 -8.30 4.53 -4.93
CA HIS A 124 -9.20 5.03 -3.88
C HIS A 124 -10.56 4.32 -3.91
N HIS A 125 -11.11 4.07 -5.11
CA HIS A 125 -12.32 3.28 -5.26
C HIS A 125 -12.13 1.85 -4.74
N ALA A 126 -11.03 1.19 -5.13
CA ALA A 126 -10.71 -0.15 -4.65
C ALA A 126 -10.51 -0.20 -3.13
N GLN A 127 -9.84 0.80 -2.54
CA GLN A 127 -9.64 0.91 -1.09
C GLN A 127 -10.97 1.06 -0.34
N ARG A 128 -11.92 1.85 -0.88
CA ARG A 128 -13.27 1.96 -0.34
C ARG A 128 -13.99 0.61 -0.38
N GLY A 129 -13.93 -0.09 -1.52
CA GLY A 129 -14.53 -1.42 -1.67
C GLY A 129 -13.94 -2.46 -0.70
N ILE A 130 -12.61 -2.48 -0.52
CA ILE A 130 -11.92 -3.31 0.47
C ILE A 130 -12.40 -2.98 1.89
N SER A 131 -12.52 -1.70 2.21
CA SER A 131 -12.95 -1.23 3.54
C SER A 131 -14.38 -1.68 3.86
N ILE A 132 -15.31 -1.51 2.92
CA ILE A 132 -16.70 -1.94 3.07
C ILE A 132 -16.78 -3.47 3.22
N ARG A 133 -16.09 -4.24 2.36
CA ARG A 133 -16.05 -5.71 2.47
C ARG A 133 -15.47 -6.18 3.81
N SER A 134 -14.44 -5.49 4.30
CA SER A 134 -13.79 -5.81 5.58
C SER A 134 -14.73 -5.55 6.76
N GLN A 135 -15.51 -4.47 6.72
CA GLN A 135 -16.51 -4.14 7.75
C GLN A 135 -17.70 -5.11 7.73
N LEU A 136 -18.19 -5.48 6.54
CA LEU A 136 -19.35 -6.38 6.39
C LEU A 136 -19.04 -7.84 6.74
N ARG A 137 -17.76 -8.25 6.76
CA ARG A 137 -17.30 -9.59 7.15
C ARG A 137 -18.03 -10.74 6.43
N THR A 138 -18.98 -11.40 7.11
CA THR A 138 -19.78 -12.50 6.55
C THR A 138 -20.91 -12.01 5.65
N LEU A 139 -21.37 -10.77 5.84
CA LEU A 139 -22.38 -10.10 5.01
C LEU A 139 -21.79 -9.44 3.76
N SER A 140 -20.50 -9.66 3.47
CA SER A 140 -19.82 -9.05 2.33
C SER A 140 -20.46 -9.41 0.98
N PHE A 141 -21.22 -10.50 0.90
CA PHE A 141 -21.94 -10.91 -0.30
C PHE A 141 -23.09 -9.96 -0.67
N LEU A 142 -23.60 -9.16 0.28
CA LEU A 142 -24.62 -8.14 0.02
C LEU A 142 -24.03 -6.89 -0.66
N TYR A 143 -22.72 -6.70 -0.55
CA TYR A 143 -22.04 -5.60 -1.20
C TYR A 143 -21.52 -6.02 -2.57
N GLN A 144 -22.34 -5.75 -3.58
CA GLN A 144 -21.95 -5.90 -4.97
C GLN A 144 -21.20 -4.65 -5.43
N ASP A 145 -19.89 -4.68 -5.22
CA ASP A 145 -19.00 -3.65 -5.72
C ASP A 145 -18.91 -3.72 -7.24
N ARG A 146 -19.16 -2.61 -7.93
CA ARG A 146 -19.02 -2.50 -9.39
C ARG A 146 -17.59 -2.17 -9.76
N TRP A 147 -16.65 -2.86 -9.14
CA TRP A 147 -15.26 -2.67 -9.47
C TRP A 147 -14.99 -3.23 -10.87
N ASP A 148 -14.88 -2.32 -11.84
CA ASP A 148 -14.76 -2.67 -13.25
C ASP A 148 -13.38 -3.32 -13.51
N LYS A 149 -13.35 -4.31 -14.40
CA LYS A 149 -12.11 -4.85 -14.97
C LYS A 149 -11.22 -3.71 -15.48
N LYS A 150 -11.79 -2.60 -15.96
CA LYS A 150 -11.05 -1.41 -16.41
C LYS A 150 -10.26 -0.72 -15.29
N GLU A 151 -10.87 -0.48 -14.13
CA GLU A 151 -10.21 0.16 -13.00
C GLU A 151 -9.09 -0.71 -12.43
N ARG A 152 -9.35 -2.03 -12.32
CA ARG A 152 -8.30 -2.98 -11.93
C ARG A 152 -7.13 -2.96 -12.92
N ARG A 153 -7.40 -2.92 -14.22
CA ARG A 153 -6.34 -2.80 -15.25
C ARG A 153 -5.58 -1.48 -15.11
N ALA A 154 -6.25 -0.37 -14.77
CA ALA A 154 -5.57 0.91 -14.56
C ALA A 154 -4.59 0.85 -13.38
N VAL A 155 -4.99 0.22 -12.27
CA VAL A 155 -4.11 -0.01 -11.11
C VAL A 155 -2.89 -0.83 -11.52
N HIS A 156 -3.09 -2.01 -12.13
CA HIS A 156 -1.98 -2.87 -12.52
C HIS A 156 -1.07 -2.23 -13.56
N LYS A 157 -1.64 -1.59 -14.61
CA LYS A 157 -0.86 -0.89 -15.64
C LYS A 157 0.10 0.13 -15.02
N PHE A 158 -0.37 0.90 -14.05
CA PHE A 158 0.47 1.88 -13.36
C PHE A 158 1.59 1.22 -12.56
N VAL A 159 1.27 0.18 -11.79
CA VAL A 159 2.27 -0.56 -10.99
C VAL A 159 3.29 -1.26 -11.89
N ASP A 160 2.85 -1.89 -12.98
CA ASP A 160 3.70 -2.60 -13.94
C ASP A 160 4.72 -1.65 -14.57
N ALA A 161 4.31 -0.43 -14.94
CA ALA A 161 5.23 0.59 -15.44
C ALA A 161 6.33 0.97 -14.44
N HIS A 162 6.02 1.00 -13.14
CA HIS A 162 7.02 1.26 -12.09
C HIS A 162 7.94 0.05 -11.87
N ILE A 163 7.40 -1.17 -11.97
CA ILE A 163 8.19 -2.40 -11.91
C ILE A 163 9.19 -2.43 -13.07
N ASP A 164 8.74 -2.15 -14.29
CA ASP A 164 9.59 -2.14 -15.48
C ASP A 164 10.74 -1.14 -15.35
N LYS A 165 10.45 0.10 -14.92
CA LYS A 165 11.46 1.13 -14.63
C LYS A 165 12.46 0.66 -13.56
N ALA A 166 11.99 0.05 -12.48
CA ALA A 166 12.87 -0.45 -11.42
C ALA A 166 13.76 -1.61 -11.90
N LEU A 167 13.23 -2.50 -12.75
CA LEU A 167 13.98 -3.59 -13.36
C LEU A 167 15.04 -3.08 -14.33
N GLU A 168 14.75 -2.04 -15.11
CA GLU A 168 15.71 -1.40 -16.01
C GLU A 168 16.88 -0.77 -15.23
N LEU A 169 16.60 0.06 -14.23
CA LEU A 169 17.63 0.64 -13.35
C LEU A 169 18.49 -0.44 -12.68
N ARG A 170 17.89 -1.58 -12.30
CA ARG A 170 18.62 -2.71 -11.74
C ARG A 170 19.55 -3.34 -12.77
N ARG A 171 19.13 -3.51 -14.03
CA ARG A 171 19.97 -4.05 -15.11
C ARG A 171 21.16 -3.13 -15.38
N GLU A 172 20.93 -1.83 -15.48
CA GLU A 172 21.98 -0.82 -15.68
C GLU A 172 23.01 -0.83 -14.54
N TYR A 173 22.55 -0.86 -13.29
CA TYR A 173 23.42 -0.97 -12.12
C TYR A 173 24.31 -2.22 -12.19
N LEU A 174 23.74 -3.37 -12.53
CA LEU A 174 24.49 -4.63 -12.64
C LEU A 174 25.49 -4.60 -13.81
N ALA A 175 25.13 -3.99 -14.94
CA ALA A 175 26.02 -3.81 -16.08
C ALA A 175 27.22 -2.90 -15.73
N SER A 176 26.97 -1.76 -15.07
CA SER A 176 28.02 -0.83 -14.62
C SER A 176 28.94 -1.43 -13.55
N ARG A 177 28.43 -2.38 -12.75
CA ARG A 177 29.24 -3.08 -11.75
C ARG A 177 30.16 -4.12 -12.40
N LYS A 178 29.71 -4.76 -13.48
CA LYS A 178 30.50 -5.76 -14.22
C LYS A 178 31.62 -5.13 -15.05
N SER A 179 31.49 -3.86 -15.45
CA SER A 179 32.51 -3.13 -16.21
C SER A 179 33.58 -2.45 -15.34
N ARG A 180 33.45 -2.45 -14.01
CA ARG A 180 34.50 -1.93 -13.11
C ARG A 180 35.64 -2.95 -13.03
N PRO A 181 36.89 -2.59 -13.36
CA PRO A 181 38.02 -3.48 -13.18
C PRO A 181 38.18 -3.81 -11.69
N ASN A 182 38.55 -5.05 -11.41
CA ASN A 182 38.81 -5.53 -10.04
C ASN A 182 39.89 -4.61 -9.42
N PRO A 183 39.69 -4.03 -8.23
CA PRO A 183 40.82 -3.41 -7.53
C PRO A 183 41.84 -4.52 -7.28
N ASP A 184 43.07 -4.29 -7.73
CA ASP A 184 44.19 -5.23 -7.60
C ASP A 184 44.32 -5.73 -6.14
N PRO A 185 44.74 -7.00 -5.95
CA PRO A 185 44.78 -7.67 -4.65
C PRO A 185 45.68 -7.02 -3.60
#